data_AF-K8XKM2-F1
#
_entry.id   AF-K8XKM2-F1
#
_cell.length_a   1.000
_cell.length_b   1.000
_cell.length_c   1.000
_cell.angle_alpha   90.00
_cell.angle_beta   90.00
_cell.angle_gamma   90.00
#
_symmetry.space_group_name_H-M   'P 1'
#
loop_
_entity.id
_entity.type
_entity.pdbx_description
1 polymer ?
#
loop_
_entity_poly.entity_id
_entity_poly.type
_entity_poly.pdbx_seq_one_letter_code
_entity_poly.pdbx_strand_id
1 'polypeptide(L)'
;MGCVPQLSKQTVAQIAGALEAPQSAGTRRVYASDWRRFRSWCHTHGHPSLPAHPTTVAAYLVATADTLTDAGEKAYSPSTLNRWASVIGHYHRTTNLRNPCTEALVTATLSGICRTYATNGDRPRNPRAPLLTSDIVTIVRSARQAVTGWAAEVHERRDSALLLMGFAGAFRRSDLVALTSGDVTVHRLEGGARAAAADQDRPGRRRDGAGAAVHQPPSQLPTVRVREVGTGRRRIRHRRPPRGDPVSAVEAK
;
A
#
# COMPACT_ATOMS: atom_id res chain seq x y z
N MET A 1 4.04 45.66 -2.93
CA MET A 1 5.11 44.74 -2.49
C MET A 1 4.66 44.08 -1.20
N GLY A 2 4.38 42.77 -1.21
CA GLY A 2 3.96 42.07 0.00
C GLY A 2 5.17 41.84 0.92
N CYS A 3 5.12 42.35 2.15
CA CYS A 3 6.09 42.04 3.20
C CYS A 3 6.06 40.53 3.45
N VAL A 4 7.20 39.85 3.30
CA VAL A 4 7.30 38.42 3.61
C VAL A 4 7.09 38.26 5.12
N PRO A 5 6.21 37.37 5.58
CA PRO A 5 5.96 37.21 7.02
C PRO A 5 7.23 36.82 7.76
N GLN A 6 7.45 37.43 8.92
CA GLN A 6 8.61 37.15 9.76
C GLN A 6 8.39 35.82 10.51
N LEU A 7 9.08 34.76 10.09
CA LEU A 7 8.95 33.41 10.65
C LEU A 7 10.08 33.10 11.63
N SER A 8 9.80 32.27 12.64
CA SER A 8 10.82 31.79 13.58
C SER A 8 11.82 30.84 12.88
N LYS A 9 13.07 30.79 13.35
CA LYS A 9 14.10 29.87 12.81
C LYS A 9 13.65 28.39 12.87
N GLN A 10 12.94 28.01 13.93
CA GLN A 10 12.38 26.66 14.09
C GLN A 10 11.30 26.38 13.02
N THR A 11 10.41 27.35 12.75
CA THR A 11 9.39 27.22 11.72
C THR A 11 10.01 27.07 10.33
N VAL A 12 11.06 27.85 10.02
CA VAL A 12 11.80 27.72 8.75
C VAL A 12 12.46 26.35 8.63
N ALA A 13 13.07 25.83 9.70
CA ALA A 13 13.67 24.49 9.71
C ALA A 13 12.62 23.38 9.57
N GLN A 14 11.43 23.54 10.17
CA GLN A 14 10.30 22.62 10.01
C GLN A 14 9.74 22.64 8.58
N ILE A 15 9.61 23.82 7.97
CA ILE A 15 9.22 23.97 6.57
C ILE A 15 10.25 23.26 5.68
N ALA A 16 11.55 23.49 5.90
CA ALA A 16 12.62 22.82 5.16
C ALA A 16 12.54 21.29 5.32
N GLY A 17 12.42 20.78 6.56
CA GLY A 17 12.28 19.34 6.82
C GLY A 17 11.02 18.73 6.18
N ALA A 18 9.92 19.47 6.11
CA ALA A 18 8.69 19.02 5.44
C ALA A 18 8.82 19.03 3.91
N LEU A 19 9.61 19.94 3.34
CA LEU A 19 9.93 19.98 1.91
C LEU A 19 10.89 18.85 1.50
N GLU A 20 11.83 18.49 2.39
CA GLU A 20 12.79 17.40 2.17
C GLU A 20 12.18 16.01 2.34
N ALA A 21 10.96 15.89 2.90
CA ALA A 21 10.28 14.61 3.07
C ALA A 21 10.06 13.94 1.70
N PRO A 22 10.84 12.89 1.35
CA PRO A 22 10.82 12.38 0.00
C PRO A 22 9.50 11.68 -0.26
N GLN A 23 8.88 11.94 -1.42
CA GLN A 23 7.87 11.01 -1.92
C GLN A 23 8.51 9.63 -2.09
N SER A 24 7.77 8.58 -1.73
CA SER A 24 8.24 7.20 -1.92
C SER A 24 8.72 6.99 -3.36
N ALA A 25 9.79 6.21 -3.54
CA ALA A 25 10.32 5.90 -4.88
C ALA A 25 9.25 5.31 -5.81
N GLY A 26 8.30 4.55 -5.25
CA GLY A 26 7.14 4.02 -5.98
C GLY A 26 6.22 5.13 -6.52
N THR A 27 5.86 6.11 -5.68
CA THR A 27 5.02 7.24 -6.09
C THR A 27 5.68 8.05 -7.20
N ARG A 28 6.98 8.34 -7.08
CA ARG A 28 7.76 9.05 -8.11
C ARG A 28 7.72 8.34 -9.45
N ARG A 29 7.90 7.01 -9.48
CA ARG A 29 7.86 6.21 -10.71
C ARG A 29 6.49 6.27 -11.39
N VAL A 30 5.42 6.14 -10.60
CA VAL A 30 4.04 6.24 -11.12
C VAL A 30 3.79 7.64 -11.71
N TYR A 31 4.17 8.70 -10.99
CA TYR A 31 3.97 10.08 -11.44
C TYR A 31 4.77 10.37 -12.71
N ALA A 32 6.02 9.91 -12.80
CA ALA A 32 6.83 10.05 -14.00
C ALA A 32 6.23 9.30 -15.20
N SER A 33 5.67 8.11 -14.98
CA SER A 33 4.99 7.35 -16.04
C SER A 33 3.72 8.03 -16.51
N ASP A 34 2.86 8.45 -15.58
CA ASP A 34 1.60 9.15 -15.89
C ASP A 34 1.88 10.49 -16.61
N TRP A 35 2.93 11.22 -16.21
CA TRP A 35 3.34 12.45 -16.88
C TRP A 35 3.86 12.24 -18.30
N ARG A 36 4.69 11.21 -18.52
CA ARG A 36 5.17 10.86 -19.87
C ARG A 36 4.00 10.56 -20.82
N ARG A 37 2.97 9.89 -20.32
CA ARG A 37 1.76 9.59 -21.11
C ARG A 37 1.07 10.87 -21.59
N PHE A 38 0.84 11.84 -20.69
CA PHE A 38 0.25 13.12 -21.07
C PHE A 38 1.13 13.89 -22.06
N ARG A 39 2.44 13.97 -21.81
CA ARG A 39 3.40 14.63 -22.72
C ARG A 39 3.39 14.02 -24.11
N SER A 40 3.37 12.70 -24.19
CA SER A 40 3.32 11.98 -25.47
C SER A 40 2.03 12.31 -26.22
N TRP A 41 0.88 12.29 -25.55
CA TRP A 41 -0.39 12.64 -26.16
C TRP A 41 -0.39 14.09 -26.68
N CYS A 42 0.08 15.04 -25.86
CA CYS A 42 0.22 16.44 -26.27
C CYS A 42 1.12 16.59 -27.51
N HIS A 43 2.26 15.89 -27.54
CA HIS A 43 3.17 15.93 -28.67
C HIS A 43 2.51 15.42 -29.95
N THR A 44 1.82 14.28 -29.90
CA THR A 44 1.11 13.70 -31.05
C THR A 44 -0.03 14.60 -31.55
N HIS A 45 -0.66 15.38 -30.67
CA HIS A 45 -1.77 16.29 -31.01
C HIS A 45 -1.32 17.75 -31.23
N GLY A 46 -0.02 18.03 -31.25
CA GLY A 46 0.51 19.37 -31.54
C GLY A 46 0.26 20.42 -30.44
N HIS A 47 0.12 19.99 -29.18
CA HIS A 47 -0.13 20.89 -28.05
C HIS A 47 1.07 20.98 -27.08
N PRO A 48 1.29 22.14 -26.44
CA PRO A 48 2.26 22.24 -25.36
C PRO A 48 1.77 21.47 -24.14
N SER A 49 2.64 20.63 -23.57
CA SER A 49 2.35 19.91 -22.33
C SER A 49 2.63 20.73 -21.07
N LEU A 50 3.43 21.79 -21.18
CA LEU A 50 3.75 22.71 -20.09
C LEU A 50 4.13 24.09 -20.66
N PRO A 51 3.41 25.18 -20.32
CA PRO A 51 2.10 25.18 -19.66
C PRO A 51 1.03 24.57 -20.57
N ALA A 52 0.21 23.66 -20.04
CA ALA A 52 -0.94 23.12 -20.76
C ALA A 52 -2.16 24.04 -20.62
N HIS A 53 -2.90 24.24 -21.70
CA HIS A 53 -4.19 24.92 -21.64
C HIS A 53 -5.26 24.00 -21.00
N PRO A 54 -6.19 24.51 -20.19
CA PRO A 54 -7.27 23.71 -19.60
C PRO A 54 -8.06 22.89 -20.63
N THR A 55 -8.31 23.45 -21.82
CA THR A 55 -8.96 22.74 -22.94
C THR A 55 -8.15 21.55 -23.42
N THR A 56 -6.81 21.65 -23.48
CA THR A 56 -5.94 20.52 -23.84
C THR A 56 -6.04 19.39 -22.83
N VAL A 57 -6.09 19.73 -21.53
CA VAL A 57 -6.27 18.74 -20.46
C VAL A 57 -7.66 18.09 -20.55
N ALA A 58 -8.72 18.87 -20.79
CA ALA A 58 -10.06 18.34 -20.96
C ALA A 58 -10.15 17.38 -22.17
N ALA A 59 -9.58 17.77 -23.32
CA ALA A 59 -9.52 16.95 -24.52
C ALA A 59 -8.76 15.64 -24.29
N TYR A 60 -7.62 15.70 -23.59
CA TYR A 60 -6.86 14.52 -23.19
C TYR A 60 -7.70 13.54 -22.34
N LEU A 61 -8.41 14.07 -21.34
CA LEU A 61 -9.23 13.25 -20.44
C LEU A 61 -10.40 12.58 -21.17
N VAL A 62 -11.04 13.28 -22.10
CA VAL A 62 -12.09 12.69 -22.95
C VAL A 62 -11.51 11.61 -23.86
N ALA A 63 -10.44 11.91 -24.61
CA ALA A 63 -9.81 10.95 -25.52
C ALA A 63 -9.34 9.67 -24.80
N THR A 64 -8.79 9.82 -23.60
CA THR A 64 -8.40 8.66 -22.79
C THR A 64 -9.58 7.93 -22.17
N ALA A 65 -10.64 8.64 -21.77
CA ALA A 65 -11.88 8.02 -21.31
C ALA A 65 -12.59 7.21 -22.40
N ASP A 66 -12.35 7.52 -23.66
CA ASP A 66 -12.90 6.83 -24.84
C ASP A 66 -12.03 5.71 -25.38
N THR A 67 -10.83 5.53 -24.82
CA THR A 67 -9.98 4.39 -25.19
C THR A 67 -10.64 3.08 -24.75
N LEU A 68 -10.79 2.14 -25.69
CA LEU A 68 -11.31 0.80 -25.45
C LEU A 68 -10.18 -0.23 -25.47
N THR A 69 -10.38 -1.33 -24.75
CA THR A 69 -9.57 -2.55 -24.85
C THR A 69 -10.01 -3.38 -26.06
N ASP A 70 -9.26 -4.42 -26.41
CA ASP A 70 -9.61 -5.35 -27.49
C ASP A 70 -10.97 -6.04 -27.24
N ALA A 71 -11.41 -6.13 -25.98
CA ALA A 71 -12.71 -6.66 -25.60
C ALA A 71 -13.86 -5.63 -25.71
N GLY A 72 -13.59 -4.41 -26.18
CA GLY A 72 -14.58 -3.34 -26.31
C GLY A 72 -14.93 -2.61 -24.99
N GLU A 73 -14.26 -2.95 -23.89
CA GLU A 73 -14.47 -2.30 -22.59
C GLU A 73 -13.63 -1.03 -22.43
N LYS A 74 -14.07 -0.07 -21.60
CA LYS A 74 -13.29 1.12 -21.24
C LYS A 74 -11.93 0.72 -20.65
N ALA A 75 -10.84 1.15 -21.30
CA ALA A 75 -9.48 0.75 -20.91
C ALA A 75 -9.03 1.33 -19.56
N TYR A 76 -9.60 2.46 -19.14
CA TYR A 76 -9.18 3.16 -17.92
C TYR A 76 -10.34 3.46 -17.01
N SER A 77 -10.13 3.27 -15.70
CA SER A 77 -11.14 3.61 -14.70
C SER A 77 -11.21 5.12 -14.42
N PRO A 78 -12.33 5.64 -13.91
CA PRO A 78 -12.43 7.04 -13.47
C PRO A 78 -11.39 7.42 -12.40
N SER A 79 -11.01 6.47 -11.54
CA SER A 79 -9.94 6.68 -10.55
C SER A 79 -8.57 6.89 -11.20
N THR A 80 -8.31 6.23 -12.33
CA THR A 80 -7.07 6.39 -13.09
C THR A 80 -7.01 7.77 -13.74
N LEU A 81 -8.11 8.22 -14.35
CA LEU A 81 -8.22 9.54 -14.98
C LEU A 81 -8.04 10.68 -13.95
N ASN A 82 -8.66 10.55 -12.77
CA ASN A 82 -8.48 11.50 -11.66
C ASN A 82 -7.02 11.54 -11.17
N ARG A 83 -6.34 10.40 -11.14
CA ARG A 83 -4.91 10.34 -10.79
C ARG A 83 -4.07 11.08 -11.83
N TRP A 84 -4.33 10.88 -13.12
CA TRP A 84 -3.61 11.57 -14.18
C TRP A 84 -3.80 13.09 -14.12
N ALA A 85 -5.04 13.56 -13.92
CA ALA A 85 -5.30 14.98 -13.69
C ALA A 85 -4.52 15.53 -12.48
N SER A 86 -4.45 14.76 -11.39
CA SER A 86 -3.67 15.13 -10.20
C SER A 86 -2.16 15.22 -10.50
N VAL A 87 -1.63 14.31 -11.31
CA VAL A 87 -0.23 14.30 -11.75
C VAL A 87 0.07 15.50 -12.66
N ILE A 88 -0.80 15.79 -13.63
CA ILE A 88 -0.66 16.97 -14.51
C ILE A 88 -0.61 18.24 -13.67
N GLY A 89 -1.54 18.39 -12.72
CA GLY A 89 -1.54 19.53 -11.82
C GLY A 89 -0.32 19.59 -10.90
N HIS A 90 0.22 18.45 -10.47
CA HIS A 90 1.46 18.39 -9.69
C HIS A 90 2.64 18.97 -10.48
N TYR A 91 2.85 18.54 -11.72
CA TYR A 91 3.96 19.05 -12.55
C TYR A 91 3.86 20.55 -12.86
N HIS A 92 2.64 21.08 -13.01
CA HIS A 92 2.43 22.53 -13.15
C HIS A 92 2.79 23.27 -11.85
N ARG A 93 2.34 22.77 -10.69
CA ARG A 93 2.66 23.40 -9.40
C ARG A 93 4.16 23.35 -9.07
N THR A 94 4.84 22.23 -9.34
CA THR A 94 6.29 22.12 -9.10
C THR A 94 7.13 23.01 -10.01
N THR A 95 6.54 23.53 -11.10
CA THR A 95 7.18 24.49 -12.01
C THR A 95 6.67 25.92 -11.81
N ASN A 96 5.96 26.19 -10.71
CA ASN A 96 5.37 27.48 -10.36
C ASN A 96 4.37 28.01 -11.42
N LEU A 97 3.75 27.11 -12.18
CA LEU A 97 2.72 27.42 -13.16
C LEU A 97 1.33 27.20 -12.57
N ARG A 98 0.35 27.97 -13.07
CA ARG A 98 -1.06 27.77 -12.72
C ARG A 98 -1.48 26.35 -13.05
N ASN A 99 -2.20 25.71 -12.14
CA ASN A 99 -2.70 24.36 -12.33
C ASN A 99 -3.92 24.37 -13.27
N PRO A 100 -3.85 23.81 -14.49
CA PRO A 100 -4.99 23.79 -15.41
C PRO A 100 -6.10 22.85 -14.93
N CYS A 101 -5.80 21.88 -14.07
CA CYS A 101 -6.76 20.88 -13.60
C CYS A 101 -7.73 21.41 -12.53
N THR A 102 -7.49 22.60 -11.98
CA THR A 102 -8.43 23.26 -11.06
C THR A 102 -9.44 24.15 -11.76
N GLU A 103 -9.31 24.36 -13.07
CA GLU A 103 -10.27 25.15 -13.84
C GLU A 103 -11.62 24.44 -13.95
N ALA A 104 -12.70 25.24 -13.95
CA ALA A 104 -14.07 24.76 -14.02
C ALA A 104 -14.32 23.82 -15.23
N LEU A 105 -13.68 24.10 -16.37
CA LEU A 105 -13.77 23.25 -17.55
C LEU A 105 -13.29 21.82 -17.26
N VAL A 106 -12.10 21.66 -16.68
CA VAL A 106 -11.50 20.34 -16.44
C VAL A 106 -12.27 19.58 -15.36
N THR A 107 -12.71 20.26 -14.30
CA THR A 107 -13.50 19.63 -13.23
C THR A 107 -14.89 19.22 -13.72
N ALA A 108 -15.53 20.02 -14.56
CA ALA A 108 -16.80 19.68 -15.20
C ALA A 108 -16.66 18.49 -16.16
N THR A 109 -15.60 18.45 -16.97
CA THR A 109 -15.28 17.32 -17.86
C THR A 109 -15.07 16.03 -17.08
N LEU A 110 -14.24 16.03 -16.03
CA LEU A 110 -14.05 14.85 -15.18
C LEU A 110 -15.35 14.37 -14.54
N SER A 111 -16.17 15.30 -14.05
CA SER A 111 -17.48 14.98 -13.47
C SER A 111 -18.43 14.37 -14.50
N GLY A 112 -18.42 14.89 -15.74
CA GLY A 112 -19.16 14.34 -16.87
C GLY A 112 -18.73 12.91 -17.19
N ILE A 113 -17.43 12.67 -17.33
CA ILE A 113 -16.88 11.34 -17.57
C ILE A 113 -17.31 10.37 -16.45
N CYS A 114 -17.19 10.79 -15.19
CA CYS A 114 -17.59 9.96 -14.05
C CYS A 114 -19.08 9.59 -14.08
N ARG A 115 -19.96 10.53 -14.47
CA ARG A 115 -21.39 10.27 -14.64
C ARG A 115 -21.65 9.28 -15.77
N THR A 116 -21.04 9.47 -16.95
CA THR A 116 -21.19 8.55 -18.08
C THR A 116 -20.78 7.13 -17.71
N TYR A 117 -19.63 6.97 -17.03
CA TYR A 117 -19.19 5.66 -16.55
C TYR A 117 -20.16 5.02 -15.55
N ALA A 118 -20.80 5.83 -14.70
CA ALA A 118 -21.79 5.33 -13.75
C ALA A 118 -23.08 4.91 -14.45
N THR A 119 -23.59 5.72 -15.39
CA THR A 119 -24.82 5.45 -16.14
C THR A 119 -24.69 4.21 -17.02
N ASN A 120 -23.56 4.04 -17.70
CA ASN A 120 -23.35 2.93 -18.63
C ASN A 120 -22.95 1.62 -17.94
N GLY A 121 -22.63 1.66 -16.64
CA GLY A 121 -22.03 0.51 -15.96
C GLY A 121 -20.58 0.22 -16.34
N ASP A 122 -19.97 1.07 -17.18
CA ASP A 122 -18.60 0.97 -17.72
C ASP A 122 -17.49 1.08 -16.68
N ARG A 123 -17.80 1.08 -15.38
CA ARG A 123 -16.80 1.13 -14.32
C ARG A 123 -15.97 -0.15 -14.39
N PRO A 124 -14.67 -0.10 -14.77
CA PRO A 124 -13.86 -1.30 -14.85
C PRO A 124 -13.75 -1.89 -13.46
N ARG A 125 -14.47 -3.00 -13.25
CA ARG A 125 -14.45 -3.76 -12.01
C ARG A 125 -13.41 -4.84 -12.23
N ASN A 126 -12.31 -4.75 -11.50
CA ASN A 126 -11.42 -5.89 -11.30
C ASN A 126 -11.70 -6.46 -9.90
N PRO A 127 -12.84 -7.15 -9.69
CA PRO A 127 -13.10 -7.80 -8.43
C PRO A 127 -12.07 -8.90 -8.29
N ARG A 128 -11.16 -8.74 -7.32
CA ARG A 128 -10.32 -9.87 -6.91
C ARG A 128 -11.21 -10.83 -6.15
N ALA A 129 -11.11 -12.12 -6.47
CA ALA A 129 -11.74 -13.15 -5.66
C ALA A 129 -11.31 -12.95 -4.20
N PRO A 130 -12.25 -12.93 -3.24
CA PRO A 130 -11.90 -12.81 -1.84
C PRO A 130 -11.08 -14.03 -1.43
N LEU A 131 -10.04 -13.81 -0.62
CA LEU A 131 -9.35 -14.92 0.03
C LEU A 131 -10.31 -15.55 1.03
N LEU A 132 -10.48 -16.86 0.93
CA LEU A 132 -11.27 -17.64 1.86
C LEU A 132 -10.39 -18.14 3.02
N THR A 133 -11.03 -18.55 4.12
CA THR A 133 -10.32 -19.16 5.26
C THR A 133 -9.48 -20.37 4.82
N SER A 134 -9.97 -21.17 3.87
CA SER A 134 -9.24 -22.30 3.28
C SER A 134 -7.96 -21.87 2.57
N ASP A 135 -7.99 -20.74 1.88
CA ASP A 135 -6.84 -20.21 1.14
C ASP A 135 -5.77 -19.76 2.13
N ILE A 136 -6.16 -19.04 3.20
CA ILE A 136 -5.25 -18.60 4.25
C ILE A 136 -4.59 -19.80 4.95
N VAL A 137 -5.37 -20.83 5.29
CA VAL A 137 -4.84 -22.06 5.89
C VAL A 137 -3.83 -22.72 4.96
N THR A 138 -4.12 -22.77 3.66
CA THR A 138 -3.23 -23.36 2.65
C THR A 138 -1.94 -22.54 2.52
N ILE A 139 -2.04 -21.22 2.39
CA ILE A 139 -0.89 -20.31 2.27
C ILE A 139 0.04 -20.45 3.48
N VAL A 140 -0.52 -20.37 4.70
CA VAL A 140 0.27 -20.46 5.95
C VAL A 140 0.90 -21.85 6.08
N ARG A 141 0.18 -22.92 5.74
CA ARG A 141 0.72 -24.29 5.82
C ARG A 141 1.87 -24.48 4.84
N SER A 142 1.70 -24.04 3.60
CA SER A 142 2.73 -24.13 2.57
C SER A 142 3.97 -23.30 2.93
N ALA A 143 3.78 -22.08 3.46
CA ALA A 143 4.88 -21.23 3.91
C ALA A 143 5.69 -21.90 5.02
N ARG A 144 5.02 -22.49 6.02
CA ARG A 144 5.68 -23.23 7.13
C ARG A 144 6.46 -24.44 6.66
N GLN A 145 5.97 -25.14 5.63
CA GLN A 145 6.62 -26.33 5.09
C GLN A 145 7.83 -26.00 4.20
N ALA A 146 7.82 -24.83 3.55
CA ALA A 146 8.84 -24.43 2.60
C ALA A 146 10.12 -23.86 3.23
N VAL A 147 10.07 -23.45 4.50
CA VAL A 147 11.22 -22.83 5.18
C VAL A 147 12.08 -23.84 5.92
N THR A 148 13.40 -23.68 5.78
CA THR A 148 14.39 -24.43 6.54
C THR A 148 15.43 -23.48 7.13
N GLY A 149 15.83 -23.72 8.37
CA GLY A 149 16.79 -22.88 9.07
C GLY A 149 16.17 -21.71 9.83
N TRP A 150 16.84 -21.33 10.91
CA TRP A 150 16.28 -20.44 11.94
C TRP A 150 15.86 -19.07 11.39
N ALA A 151 16.68 -18.43 10.55
CA ALA A 151 16.38 -17.09 10.03
C ALA A 151 15.13 -17.08 9.13
N ALA A 152 14.97 -18.09 8.26
CA ALA A 152 13.81 -18.21 7.38
C ALA A 152 12.53 -18.52 8.17
N GLU A 153 12.62 -19.35 9.21
CA GLU A 153 11.48 -19.62 10.11
C GLU A 153 11.01 -18.36 10.86
N VAL A 154 11.91 -17.47 11.27
CA VAL A 154 11.53 -16.22 11.92
C VAL A 154 10.76 -15.30 10.96
N HIS A 155 11.24 -15.17 9.72
CA HIS A 155 10.52 -14.41 8.69
C HIS A 155 9.15 -15.01 8.37
N GLU A 156 9.08 -16.32 8.19
CA GLU A 156 7.80 -17.01 7.96
C GLU A 156 6.81 -16.76 9.11
N ARG A 157 7.24 -16.93 10.36
CA ARG A 157 6.36 -16.71 11.53
C ARG A 157 5.84 -15.28 11.59
N ARG A 158 6.67 -14.29 11.24
CA ARG A 158 6.28 -12.89 11.14
C ARG A 158 5.24 -12.67 10.04
N ASP A 159 5.50 -13.16 8.83
CA ASP A 159 4.62 -12.95 7.68
C ASP A 159 3.28 -13.66 7.86
N SER A 160 3.30 -14.90 8.37
CA SER A 160 2.11 -15.64 8.76
C SER A 160 1.31 -14.93 9.86
N ALA A 161 1.98 -14.34 10.87
CA ALA A 161 1.30 -13.57 11.91
C ALA A 161 0.63 -12.32 11.32
N LEU A 162 1.32 -11.57 10.46
CA LEU A 162 0.76 -10.39 9.78
C LEU A 162 -0.44 -10.76 8.89
N LEU A 163 -0.33 -11.85 8.14
CA LEU A 163 -1.41 -12.35 7.29
C LEU A 163 -2.63 -12.77 8.12
N LEU A 164 -2.41 -13.53 9.20
CA LEU A 164 -3.49 -13.99 10.07
C LEU A 164 -4.15 -12.85 10.84
N MET A 165 -3.38 -11.90 11.36
CA MET A 165 -3.93 -10.71 12.04
C MET A 165 -4.71 -9.83 11.08
N GLY A 166 -4.18 -9.57 9.88
CA GLY A 166 -4.88 -8.80 8.86
C GLY A 166 -6.17 -9.48 8.39
N PHE A 167 -6.15 -10.81 8.23
CA PHE A 167 -7.31 -11.59 7.81
C PHE A 167 -8.38 -11.70 8.90
N ALA A 168 -8.01 -12.10 10.13
CA ALA A 168 -8.96 -12.32 11.21
C ALA A 168 -9.48 -11.03 11.85
N GLY A 169 -8.63 -9.99 11.90
CA GLY A 169 -8.98 -8.68 12.47
C GLY A 169 -9.47 -7.65 11.45
N ALA A 170 -9.52 -7.99 10.16
CA ALA A 170 -9.83 -7.08 9.06
C ALA A 170 -8.97 -5.80 9.02
N PHE A 171 -7.76 -5.85 9.61
CA PHE A 171 -6.85 -4.71 9.66
C PHE A 171 -6.31 -4.38 8.27
N ARG A 172 -6.35 -3.09 7.92
CA ARG A 172 -5.68 -2.61 6.71
C ARG A 172 -4.18 -2.53 6.97
N ARG A 173 -3.41 -2.44 5.89
CA ARG A 173 -1.94 -2.31 5.97
C ARG A 173 -1.49 -1.18 6.91
N SER A 174 -2.18 -0.04 6.92
CA SER A 174 -1.87 1.08 7.81
C SER A 174 -2.01 0.73 9.28
N ASP A 175 -2.97 -0.12 9.61
CA ASP A 175 -3.36 -0.44 10.98
C ASP A 175 -2.36 -1.45 11.55
N LEU A 176 -1.99 -2.46 10.75
CA LEU A 176 -0.90 -3.40 11.07
C LEU A 176 0.46 -2.70 11.26
N VAL A 177 0.73 -1.63 10.50
CA VAL A 177 1.98 -0.86 10.62
C VAL A 177 1.98 0.00 11.87
N ALA A 178 0.82 0.48 12.32
CA ALA A 178 0.68 1.27 13.53
C ALA A 178 0.65 0.42 14.81
N LEU A 179 0.41 -0.89 14.69
CA LEU A 179 0.31 -1.80 15.82
C LEU A 179 1.62 -1.90 16.59
N THR A 180 1.54 -1.70 17.91
CA THR A 180 2.64 -1.89 18.86
C THR A 180 2.38 -3.11 19.74
N SER A 181 3.40 -3.59 20.45
CA SER A 181 3.22 -4.70 21.41
C SER A 181 2.27 -4.36 22.55
N GLY A 182 2.07 -3.07 22.85
CA GLY A 182 1.12 -2.60 23.88
C GLY A 182 -0.34 -2.69 23.45
N ASP A 183 -0.61 -2.78 22.15
CA ASP A 183 -1.98 -2.89 21.62
C ASP A 183 -2.53 -4.32 21.66
N VAL A 184 -1.73 -5.29 22.11
CA VAL A 184 -2.07 -6.72 22.10
C VAL A 184 -2.33 -7.23 23.52
N THR A 185 -3.57 -7.66 23.77
CA THR A 185 -3.95 -8.33 25.02
C THR A 185 -4.11 -9.83 24.82
N VAL A 186 -3.56 -10.62 25.74
CA VAL A 186 -3.66 -12.08 25.71
C VAL A 186 -4.75 -12.52 26.68
N HIS A 187 -5.83 -13.09 26.15
CA HIS A 187 -6.91 -13.70 26.92
C HIS A 187 -6.71 -15.22 26.96
N ARG A 188 -6.58 -15.81 28.15
CA ARG A 188 -6.62 -17.28 28.30
C ARG A 188 -8.04 -17.79 28.08
N LEU A 189 -8.17 -18.87 27.34
CA LEU A 189 -9.37 -19.70 27.30
C LEU A 189 -9.00 -21.14 27.67
N GLU A 190 -9.98 -21.90 28.13
CA GLU A 190 -9.78 -23.32 28.40
C GLU A 190 -9.30 -24.02 27.11
N GLY A 191 -8.05 -24.50 27.12
CA GLY A 191 -7.39 -25.12 25.97
C GLY A 191 -6.50 -24.22 25.09
N GLY A 192 -6.28 -22.93 25.44
CA GLY A 192 -5.33 -22.06 24.71
C GLY A 192 -5.32 -20.58 25.12
N ALA A 193 -4.61 -19.75 24.34
CA ALA A 193 -4.57 -18.29 24.51
C ALA A 193 -5.03 -17.60 23.23
N ARG A 194 -5.84 -16.54 23.36
CA ARG A 194 -6.25 -15.63 22.28
C ARG A 194 -5.48 -14.32 22.43
N ALA A 195 -4.86 -13.84 21.36
CA ALA A 195 -4.36 -12.47 21.28
C ALA A 195 -5.43 -11.62 20.60
N ALA A 196 -5.90 -10.57 21.27
CA ALA A 196 -6.76 -9.55 20.69
C ALA A 196 -5.92 -8.28 20.50
N ALA A 197 -5.93 -7.72 19.29
CA ALA A 197 -5.43 -6.39 19.03
C ALA A 197 -6.61 -5.43 19.07
N ALA A 198 -6.53 -4.36 19.87
CA ALA A 198 -7.59 -3.37 19.93
C ALA A 198 -7.68 -2.62 18.58
N ASP A 199 -8.88 -2.58 18.01
CA ASP A 199 -9.19 -1.70 16.88
C ASP A 199 -9.19 -0.26 17.40
N GLN A 200 -8.17 0.52 17.05
CA GLN A 200 -8.20 1.96 17.30
C GLN A 200 -9.14 2.57 16.27
N ASP A 201 -10.41 2.73 16.64
CA ASP A 201 -11.40 3.48 15.85
C ASP A 201 -10.92 4.94 15.75
N ARG A 202 -10.14 5.24 14.71
CA ARG A 202 -9.74 6.61 14.38
C ARG A 202 -10.89 7.26 13.62
N PRO A 203 -11.50 8.34 14.14
CA PRO A 203 -12.56 9.03 13.44
C PRO A 203 -11.99 9.68 12.18
N GLY A 204 -12.39 9.18 11.01
CA GLY A 204 -12.17 9.86 9.73
C GLY A 204 -11.53 9.03 8.62
N ARG A 205 -12.17 7.93 8.20
CA ARG A 205 -12.27 7.56 6.76
C ARG A 205 -13.17 6.34 6.57
N ARG A 206 -14.48 6.53 6.73
CA ARG A 206 -15.45 5.70 5.99
C ARG A 206 -15.31 6.08 4.52
N ARG A 207 -14.70 5.18 3.73
CA ARG A 207 -14.85 5.18 2.28
C ARG A 207 -15.80 4.05 1.97
N ASP A 208 -16.94 4.42 1.41
CA ASP A 208 -18.00 3.54 0.97
C ASP A 208 -17.46 2.51 -0.02
N GLY A 209 -17.21 1.32 0.50
CA GLY A 209 -17.01 0.09 -0.24
C GLY A 209 -17.92 -0.92 0.44
N ALA A 210 -19.18 -0.95 0.02
CA ALA A 210 -20.15 -1.94 0.44
C ALA A 210 -19.69 -3.33 0.01
N GLY A 211 -18.90 -3.97 0.87
CA GLY A 211 -18.93 -5.42 1.08
C GLY A 211 -19.45 -5.58 2.51
N ALA A 212 -20.70 -6.02 2.65
CA ALA A 212 -21.27 -6.34 3.94
C ALA A 212 -20.40 -7.42 4.59
N ALA A 213 -19.51 -7.02 5.51
CA ALA A 213 -18.96 -7.94 6.48
C ALA A 213 -20.15 -8.35 7.34
N VAL A 214 -20.62 -9.58 7.15
CA VAL A 214 -21.52 -10.25 8.08
C VAL A 214 -20.88 -10.09 9.45
N HIS A 215 -21.56 -9.36 10.33
CA HIS A 215 -21.18 -9.23 11.72
C HIS A 215 -21.31 -10.62 12.35
N GLN A 216 -20.22 -11.38 12.32
CA GLN A 216 -20.15 -12.64 13.04
C GLN A 216 -20.01 -12.30 14.53
N PRO A 217 -20.88 -12.79 15.42
CA PRO A 217 -20.70 -12.56 16.85
C PRO A 217 -19.37 -13.17 17.32
N PRO A 218 -18.76 -12.64 18.40
CA PRO A 218 -17.43 -13.03 18.90
C PRO A 218 -17.27 -14.52 19.28
N SER A 219 -18.35 -15.30 19.21
CA SER A 219 -18.37 -16.76 19.39
C SER A 219 -17.88 -17.55 18.17
N GLN A 220 -17.62 -16.94 17.01
CA GLN A 220 -17.35 -17.68 15.76
C GLN A 220 -16.10 -17.23 14.96
N LEU A 221 -15.11 -16.61 15.60
CA LEU A 221 -13.81 -16.32 14.95
C LEU A 221 -12.94 -17.58 14.78
N PRO A 222 -12.18 -17.72 13.68
CA PRO A 222 -11.29 -18.86 13.47
C PRO A 222 -10.18 -18.91 14.53
N THR A 223 -9.93 -20.11 15.04
CA THR A 223 -9.01 -20.40 16.15
C THR A 223 -7.57 -20.45 15.67
N VAL A 224 -6.68 -19.64 16.23
CA VAL A 224 -5.23 -19.83 16.10
C VAL A 224 -4.67 -20.27 17.46
N ARG A 225 -4.29 -21.55 17.58
CA ARG A 225 -3.57 -22.07 18.75
C ARG A 225 -2.18 -21.45 18.78
N VAL A 226 -1.92 -20.59 19.75
CA VAL A 226 -0.54 -20.23 20.13
C VAL A 226 -0.08 -21.25 21.16
N ARG A 227 0.94 -22.06 20.82
CA ARG A 227 1.60 -22.96 21.79
C ARG A 227 2.52 -22.09 22.64
N GLU A 228 2.40 -22.17 23.96
CA GLU A 228 3.40 -21.58 24.87
C GLU A 228 4.78 -22.14 24.48
N VAL A 229 5.69 -21.25 24.06
CA VAL A 229 7.11 -21.57 24.03
C VAL A 229 7.53 -21.60 25.49
N GLY A 230 7.61 -22.80 26.06
CA GLY A 230 7.94 -22.99 27.46
C GLY A 230 9.19 -22.20 27.84
N THR A 231 9.08 -21.43 28.92
CA THR A 231 10.16 -20.72 29.59
C THR A 231 11.13 -21.72 30.21
N GLY A 232 11.82 -22.48 29.37
CA GLY A 232 12.82 -23.46 29.76
C GLY A 232 14.15 -22.77 30.03
N ARG A 233 14.40 -22.39 31.30
CA ARG A 233 15.75 -22.17 31.82
C ARG A 233 16.55 -23.48 31.66
N ARG A 234 17.10 -23.74 30.47
CA ARG A 234 18.12 -24.80 30.29
C ARG A 234 19.49 -24.17 30.55
N ARG A 235 20.09 -24.59 31.66
CA ARG A 235 21.51 -24.35 31.97
C ARG A 235 22.35 -24.75 30.76
N ILE A 236 23.11 -23.78 30.25
CA ILE A 236 24.17 -24.00 29.26
C ILE A 236 25.20 -24.91 29.91
N ARG A 237 25.25 -26.19 29.51
CA ARG A 237 26.43 -27.03 29.74
C ARG A 237 27.35 -26.84 28.54
N HIS A 238 28.47 -26.16 28.75
CA HIS A 238 29.56 -26.10 27.78
C HIS A 238 30.04 -27.52 27.47
N ARG A 239 29.74 -28.02 26.27
CA ARG A 239 30.36 -29.23 25.72
C ARG A 239 31.52 -28.77 24.86
N ARG A 240 32.74 -28.99 25.37
CA ARG A 240 34.00 -28.72 24.67
C ARG A 240 34.04 -29.53 23.36
N PRO A 241 34.43 -28.96 22.21
CA PRO A 241 34.58 -29.72 20.97
C PRO A 241 35.76 -30.70 21.08
N PRO A 242 35.70 -31.87 20.43
CA PRO A 242 36.81 -32.82 20.40
C PRO A 242 38.00 -32.23 19.63
N ARG A 243 39.22 -32.45 20.16
CA ARG A 243 40.48 -32.09 19.52
C ARG A 243 40.61 -32.90 18.23
N GLY A 244 40.72 -32.21 17.09
CA GLY A 244 41.20 -32.81 15.85
C GLY A 244 42.73 -32.91 15.89
N ASP A 245 43.26 -34.06 15.48
CA ASP A 245 44.71 -34.26 15.31
C ASP A 245 45.24 -33.43 14.14
N PRO A 246 46.50 -32.95 14.20
CA PRO A 246 47.02 -32.02 13.22
C PRO A 246 47.35 -32.69 11.89
N VAL A 247 46.87 -32.05 10.82
CA VAL A 247 47.28 -32.26 9.43
C VAL A 247 48.75 -31.86 9.29
N SER A 248 49.63 -32.81 8.96
CA SER A 248 50.97 -32.51 8.43
C SER A 248 50.85 -32.17 6.95
N ALA A 249 51.32 -30.99 6.59
CA ALA A 249 51.53 -30.54 5.22
C ALA A 249 52.99 -30.11 5.06
N VAL A 250 53.69 -30.74 4.09
CA VAL A 250 54.67 -30.13 3.16
C VAL A 250 56.04 -29.75 3.80
N GLU A 251 57.24 -30.07 3.27
CA GLU A 251 57.78 -29.79 1.93
C GLU A 251 59.17 -30.42 1.68
N ALA A 252 59.49 -30.65 0.38
CA ALA A 252 60.79 -30.60 -0.32
C ALA A 252 62.06 -31.30 0.23
N LYS A 253 62.59 -32.26 -0.54
CA LYS A 253 63.64 -32.04 -1.55
C LYS A 253 63.75 -33.24 -2.50
#